data_AF-A0A2V5IZ16-F1
#
_entry.id   AF-A0A2V5IZ16-F1
#
_cell.length_a   1.000
_cell.length_b   1.000
_cell.length_c   1.000
_cell.angle_alpha   90.00
_cell.angle_beta   90.00
_cell.angle_gamma   90.00
#
_symmetry.space_group_name_H-M   'P 1'
#
loop_
_entity.id
_entity.type
_entity.pdbx_description
1 polymer ?
#
loop_
_entity_poly.entity_id
_entity_poly.type
_entity_poly.pdbx_seq_one_letter_code
_entity_poly.pdbx_strand_id
1 'polypeptide(L)'
;MLYRRIWAVNVRCFKLSSPPSGFETASAGYSVLPPLPVSDITTGLVGALAAMMAVRDRTTQGGSYHVVSLLVATNAVALGPEIGLSPPAVVARTAQRFGFLPATPDQFVSEIMIQVLDGWKQGFEGSVYGEEESRFMTVIEDGRRSSHTPVARLGDVEASPRWTSPPAPNCYHSRDIRWF
;
A
#
# COMPACT_ATOMS: atom_id res chain seq x y z
N MET A 1 -15.46 -33.22 8.08
CA MET A 1 -14.69 -32.41 7.12
C MET A 1 -15.67 -31.51 6.37
N LEU A 2 -15.71 -30.21 6.69
CA LEU A 2 -16.57 -29.25 5.99
C LEU A 2 -15.74 -27.97 5.74
N TYR A 3 -15.04 -27.93 4.61
CA TYR A 3 -14.44 -26.70 4.10
C TYR A 3 -15.58 -25.81 3.59
N ARG A 4 -15.99 -24.80 4.36
CA ARG A 4 -16.89 -23.75 3.88
C ARG A 4 -16.20 -22.40 4.08
N ARG A 5 -16.11 -21.65 2.98
CA ARG A 5 -15.60 -20.27 2.80
C ARG A 5 -14.07 -20.17 2.64
N ILE A 6 -13.61 -20.47 1.43
CA ILE A 6 -12.38 -19.89 0.89
C ILE A 6 -12.74 -18.44 0.52
N TRP A 7 -12.09 -17.46 1.16
CA TRP A 7 -12.05 -16.09 0.65
C TRP A 7 -11.08 -16.08 -0.54
N ALA A 8 -11.53 -16.62 -1.67
CA ALA A 8 -10.86 -16.45 -2.95
C ALA A 8 -11.42 -15.17 -3.55
N VAL A 9 -10.58 -14.14 -3.68
CA VAL A 9 -10.83 -13.09 -4.69
C VAL A 9 -10.78 -13.82 -6.03
N ASN A 10 -11.97 -14.13 -6.56
CA ASN A 10 -12.18 -14.98 -7.71
C ASN A 10 -11.83 -14.18 -8.98
N VAL A 11 -10.54 -14.17 -9.34
CA VAL A 11 -10.10 -13.58 -10.62
C VAL A 11 -10.32 -14.63 -11.71
N ARG A 12 -11.48 -14.58 -12.38
CA ARG A 12 -11.64 -15.25 -13.68
C ARG A 12 -10.71 -14.53 -14.67
N CYS A 13 -9.67 -15.20 -15.14
CA CYS A 13 -8.91 -14.77 -16.31
C CYS A 13 -9.88 -14.63 -17.50
N PHE A 14 -10.19 -13.39 -17.87
CA PHE A 14 -10.80 -13.10 -19.16
C PHE A 14 -9.70 -12.95 -20.20
N LYS A 15 -9.92 -13.61 -21.34
CA LYS A 15 -9.13 -13.48 -22.57
C LYS A 15 -9.19 -12.02 -23.01
N LEU A 16 -8.03 -11.37 -23.17
CA LEU A 16 -7.91 -10.07 -23.85
C LEU A 16 -8.40 -10.24 -25.29
N SER A 17 -9.67 -9.93 -25.55
CA SER A 17 -10.15 -9.71 -26.91
C SER A 17 -9.65 -8.36 -27.41
N SER A 18 -9.15 -8.35 -28.64
CA SER A 18 -8.61 -7.19 -29.35
C SER A 18 -9.47 -5.93 -29.18
N PRO A 19 -8.86 -4.73 -29.13
CA PRO A 19 -9.60 -3.50 -28.94
C PRO A 19 -10.54 -3.24 -30.14
N PRO A 20 -11.77 -2.74 -29.90
CA PRO A 20 -12.65 -2.31 -30.97
C PRO A 20 -12.03 -1.14 -31.75
N SER A 21 -12.18 -1.19 -33.06
CA SER A 21 -11.72 -0.18 -34.01
C SER A 21 -12.35 1.18 -33.71
N GLY A 22 -11.55 2.12 -33.20
CA GLY A 22 -12.00 3.48 -32.88
C GLY A 22 -11.13 4.24 -31.89
N PHE A 23 -10.12 3.62 -31.27
CA PHE A 23 -9.16 4.32 -30.43
C PHE A 23 -8.10 4.98 -31.31
N GLU A 24 -8.31 6.26 -31.61
CA GLU A 24 -7.32 7.17 -32.18
C GLU A 24 -6.01 7.05 -31.40
N THR A 25 -4.89 6.96 -32.12
CA THR A 25 -3.59 6.50 -31.65
C THR A 25 -3.05 7.35 -30.48
N ALA A 26 -3.39 6.98 -29.25
CA ALA A 26 -2.55 7.30 -28.11
C ALA A 26 -1.19 6.65 -28.39
N SER A 27 -0.13 7.47 -28.45
CA SER A 27 1.26 7.04 -28.63
C SER A 27 1.52 5.73 -27.89
N ALA A 28 2.15 4.74 -28.54
CA ALA A 28 2.44 3.43 -27.96
C ALA A 28 2.90 3.56 -26.50
N GLY A 29 2.03 3.20 -25.56
CA GLY A 29 2.34 3.27 -24.15
C GLY A 29 3.43 2.27 -23.83
N TYR A 30 4.52 2.72 -23.22
CA TYR A 30 5.55 1.82 -22.71
C TYR A 30 5.25 1.46 -21.25
N SER A 31 5.57 0.23 -20.85
CA SER A 31 5.39 -0.23 -19.48
C SER A 31 6.61 0.18 -18.64
N VAL A 32 6.38 0.92 -17.55
CA VAL A 32 7.42 1.31 -16.59
C VAL A 32 7.17 0.59 -15.28
N LEU A 33 8.21 0.01 -14.70
CA LEU A 33 8.12 -0.60 -13.38
C LEU A 33 8.02 0.50 -12.32
N PRO A 34 7.12 0.36 -11.33
CA PRO A 34 7.06 1.31 -10.22
C PRO A 34 8.37 1.27 -9.43
N PRO A 35 8.84 2.40 -8.90
CA PRO A 35 10.12 2.47 -8.21
C PRO A 35 10.09 1.89 -6.78
N LEU A 36 8.92 1.44 -6.32
CA LEU A 36 8.73 0.79 -5.03
C LEU A 36 8.14 -0.60 -5.23
N PRO A 37 8.37 -1.55 -4.31
CA PRO A 37 7.73 -2.86 -4.31
C PRO A 37 6.26 -2.75 -3.87
N VAL A 38 5.48 -1.90 -4.55
CA VAL A 38 4.07 -1.59 -4.25
C VAL A 38 3.25 -2.87 -4.29
N SER A 39 3.52 -3.74 -5.26
CA SER A 39 2.87 -5.05 -5.37
C SER A 39 3.11 -5.91 -4.14
N ASP A 40 4.36 -6.05 -3.70
CA ASP A 40 4.70 -6.88 -2.54
C ASP A 40 4.08 -6.34 -1.25
N ILE A 41 4.19 -5.03 -1.02
CA ILE A 41 3.62 -4.36 0.16
C ILE A 41 2.11 -4.52 0.19
N THR A 42 1.43 -4.27 -0.94
CA THR A 42 -0.04 -4.34 -1.01
C THR A 42 -0.53 -5.77 -0.84
N THR A 43 0.13 -6.75 -1.46
CA THR A 43 -0.22 -8.17 -1.32
C THR A 43 0.01 -8.67 0.10
N GLY A 44 1.09 -8.24 0.75
CA GLY A 44 1.34 -8.52 2.17
C GLY A 44 0.25 -7.94 3.07
N LEU A 45 -0.13 -6.67 2.84
CA LEU A 45 -1.19 -6.00 3.59
C LEU A 45 -2.54 -6.71 3.45
N VAL A 46 -2.93 -7.06 2.22
CA VAL A 46 -4.16 -7.81 1.95
C VAL A 46 -4.14 -9.17 2.64
N GLY A 47 -2.99 -9.87 2.62
CA GLY A 47 -2.82 -11.15 3.31
C GLY A 47 -2.97 -11.02 4.83
N ALA A 48 -2.35 -10.00 5.43
CA ALA A 48 -2.47 -9.72 6.86
C ALA A 48 -3.91 -9.40 7.26
N LEU A 49 -4.61 -8.57 6.47
CA LEU A 49 -6.01 -8.25 6.71
C LEU A 49 -6.90 -9.49 6.65
N ALA A 50 -6.72 -10.32 5.62
CA ALA A 50 -7.48 -11.56 5.48
C ALA A 50 -7.20 -12.55 6.64
N ALA A 51 -5.97 -12.61 7.15
CA ALA A 51 -5.64 -13.39 8.34
C ALA A 51 -6.35 -12.85 9.60
N MET A 52 -6.37 -11.53 9.82
CA MET A 52 -7.11 -10.93 10.93
C MET A 52 -8.62 -11.21 10.85
N MET A 53 -9.20 -11.14 9.65
CA MET A 53 -10.60 -11.51 9.42
C MET A 53 -10.86 -12.98 9.72
N ALA A 54 -9.97 -13.88 9.30
CA ALA A 54 -10.07 -15.31 9.59
C ALA A 54 -10.01 -15.61 11.10
N VAL A 55 -9.17 -14.90 11.87
CA VAL A 55 -9.12 -15.02 13.33
C VAL A 55 -10.43 -14.55 13.95
N ARG A 56 -10.94 -13.38 13.55
CA ARG A 56 -12.23 -12.87 14.00
C ARG A 56 -13.36 -13.86 13.71
N ASP A 57 -13.44 -14.37 12.48
CA ASP A 57 -14.48 -15.31 12.09
C ASP A 57 -14.38 -16.62 12.88
N ARG A 58 -13.17 -17.14 13.10
CA ARG A 58 -12.95 -18.30 13.98
C ARG A 58 -13.47 -18.06 15.40
N THR A 59 -13.26 -16.87 15.97
CA THR A 59 -13.73 -16.56 17.33
C THR A 59 -15.25 -16.37 17.43
N THR A 60 -15.91 -15.93 16.36
CA THR A 60 -17.34 -15.57 16.39
C THR A 60 -18.25 -16.65 15.79
N GLN A 61 -17.74 -17.43 14.84
CA GLN A 61 -18.49 -18.42 14.07
C GLN A 61 -17.90 -19.84 14.22
N GLY A 62 -16.71 -19.99 14.82
CA GLY A 62 -16.00 -21.26 14.90
C GLY A 62 -15.37 -21.68 13.57
N GLY A 63 -14.76 -22.87 13.53
CA GLY A 63 -14.20 -23.46 12.30
C GLY A 63 -12.75 -23.12 12.00
N SER A 64 -12.25 -23.62 10.86
CA SER A 64 -10.86 -23.45 10.41
C SER A 64 -10.83 -22.73 9.06
N TYR A 65 -9.90 -21.78 8.94
CA TYR A 65 -9.80 -20.88 7.80
C TYR A 65 -8.43 -21.02 7.14
N HIS A 66 -8.39 -20.80 5.83
CA HIS A 66 -7.15 -20.77 5.05
C HIS A 66 -7.15 -19.49 4.22
N VAL A 67 -6.05 -18.74 4.30
CA VAL A 67 -5.89 -17.44 3.63
C VAL A 67 -4.85 -17.58 2.54
N VAL A 68 -5.15 -17.06 1.35
CA VAL A 68 -4.22 -16.99 0.22
C VAL A 68 -4.20 -15.57 -0.29
N SER A 69 -3.01 -14.99 -0.41
CA SER A 69 -2.78 -13.70 -1.05
C SER A 69 -1.82 -13.92 -2.22
N LEU A 70 -2.17 -13.38 -3.40
CA LEU A 70 -1.42 -13.59 -4.64
C LEU A 70 -1.06 -12.25 -5.26
N LEU A 71 0.22 -12.03 -5.57
CA LEU A 71 0.73 -10.80 -6.19
C LEU A 71 -0.05 -10.43 -7.46
N VAL A 72 -0.26 -11.41 -8.34
CA VAL A 72 -1.00 -11.21 -9.59
C VAL A 72 -2.44 -10.78 -9.33
N ALA A 73 -3.13 -11.41 -8.39
CA ALA A 73 -4.51 -11.08 -8.08
C ALA A 73 -4.64 -9.70 -7.44
N THR A 74 -3.71 -9.35 -6.53
CA THR A 74 -3.68 -8.02 -5.91
C THR A 74 -3.42 -6.94 -6.95
N ASN A 75 -2.47 -7.12 -7.87
CA ASN A 75 -2.18 -6.14 -8.91
C ASN A 75 -3.34 -5.99 -9.91
N ALA A 76 -4.01 -7.10 -10.25
CA ALA A 76 -5.14 -7.09 -11.17
C ALA A 76 -6.40 -6.42 -10.59
N VAL A 77 -6.47 -6.19 -9.26
CA VAL A 77 -7.68 -5.63 -8.62
C VAL A 77 -8.02 -4.23 -9.15
N ALA A 78 -7.00 -3.44 -9.50
CA ALA A 78 -7.16 -2.11 -10.08
C ALA A 78 -7.73 -2.12 -11.51
N LEU A 79 -7.70 -3.28 -12.19
CA LEU A 79 -8.32 -3.45 -13.51
C LEU A 79 -9.84 -3.70 -13.40
N GLY A 80 -10.33 -3.99 -12.20
CA GLY A 80 -11.76 -4.12 -11.93
C GLY A 80 -12.46 -2.76 -11.99
N PRO A 81 -13.69 -2.68 -12.52
CA PRO A 81 -14.41 -1.41 -12.68
C PRO A 81 -14.77 -0.73 -11.35
N GLU A 82 -14.83 -1.49 -10.25
CA GLU A 82 -15.11 -0.95 -8.91
C GLU A 82 -13.95 -0.14 -8.34
N ILE A 83 -12.71 -0.58 -8.59
CA ILE A 83 -11.50 0.11 -8.12
C ILE A 83 -11.01 1.09 -9.18
N GLY A 84 -10.85 0.59 -10.41
CA GLY A 84 -10.41 1.35 -11.57
C GLY A 84 -8.97 1.86 -11.48
N LEU A 85 -8.47 2.29 -12.64
CA LEU A 85 -7.24 3.06 -12.71
C LEU A 85 -7.54 4.53 -12.35
N SER A 86 -6.52 5.23 -11.86
CA SER A 86 -6.65 6.68 -11.63
C SER A 86 -7.02 7.40 -12.93
N PRO A 87 -8.02 8.29 -12.93
CA PRO A 87 -8.41 9.01 -14.15
C PRO A 87 -7.23 9.79 -14.74
N PRO A 88 -7.04 9.81 -16.08
CA PRO A 88 -5.91 10.50 -16.71
C PRO A 88 -5.79 11.98 -16.31
N ALA A 89 -6.92 12.67 -16.13
CA ALA A 89 -6.94 14.06 -15.69
C ALA A 89 -6.38 14.25 -14.26
N VAL A 90 -6.58 13.28 -13.37
CA VAL A 90 -6.02 13.29 -12.00
C VAL A 90 -4.52 13.03 -12.05
N VAL A 91 -4.08 12.08 -12.88
CA VAL A 91 -2.66 11.78 -13.09
C VAL A 91 -1.93 13.00 -13.65
N ALA A 92 -2.48 13.64 -14.68
CA ALA A 92 -1.90 14.84 -15.28
C ALA A 92 -1.80 16.02 -14.30
N ARG A 93 -2.88 16.28 -13.54
CA ARG A 93 -2.87 17.31 -12.49
C ARG A 93 -1.83 17.03 -11.41
N THR A 94 -1.69 15.77 -11.02
CA THR A 94 -0.70 15.35 -10.01
C THR A 94 0.72 15.55 -10.54
N ALA A 95 1.01 15.09 -11.76
CA ALA A 95 2.30 15.28 -12.40
C ALA A 95 2.65 16.78 -12.52
N GLN A 96 1.69 17.62 -12.92
CA GLN A 96 1.88 19.07 -12.99
C GLN A 96 2.15 19.68 -11.61
N ARG A 97 1.37 19.31 -10.59
CA ARG A 97 1.51 19.85 -9.23
C ARG A 97 2.88 19.57 -8.62
N PHE A 98 3.38 18.35 -8.82
CA PHE A 98 4.63 17.90 -8.22
C PHE A 98 5.81 17.97 -9.19
N GLY A 99 5.61 18.48 -10.41
CA GLY A 99 6.68 18.59 -11.42
C GLY A 99 7.26 17.24 -11.85
N PHE A 100 6.50 16.14 -11.75
CA PHE A 100 7.01 14.82 -12.09
C PHE A 100 7.32 14.73 -13.59
N LEU A 101 8.56 14.31 -13.89
CA LEU A 101 8.97 14.04 -15.25
C LEU A 101 8.37 12.71 -15.74
N PRO A 102 8.23 12.52 -17.07
CA PRO A 102 7.83 11.23 -17.62
C PRO A 102 8.83 10.14 -17.18
N ALA A 103 8.31 9.11 -16.52
CA ALA A 103 9.11 7.92 -16.25
C ALA A 103 9.25 7.12 -17.55
N THR A 104 10.42 6.55 -17.84
CA THR A 104 10.68 5.79 -19.07
C THR A 104 11.30 4.43 -18.76
N PRO A 105 11.18 3.41 -19.65
CA PRO A 105 11.62 2.05 -19.35
C PRO A 105 13.14 1.88 -19.22
N ASP A 106 13.91 2.84 -19.75
CA ASP A 106 15.37 2.88 -19.69
C ASP A 106 15.91 3.46 -18.37
N GLN A 107 15.05 4.06 -17.54
CA GLN A 107 15.44 4.59 -16.24
C GLN A 107 15.65 3.48 -15.21
N PHE A 108 16.64 3.66 -14.35
CA PHE A 108 16.75 2.86 -13.14
C PHE A 108 15.67 3.25 -12.12
N VAL A 109 15.22 2.27 -11.33
CA VAL A 109 14.28 2.48 -10.22
C VAL A 109 14.69 3.64 -9.31
N SER A 110 15.99 3.77 -9.01
CA SER A 110 16.53 4.85 -8.20
C SER A 110 16.33 6.24 -8.83
N GLU A 111 16.42 6.36 -10.15
CA GLU A 111 16.26 7.63 -10.87
C GLU A 111 14.80 8.09 -10.80
N ILE A 112 13.87 7.15 -11.02
CA ILE A 112 12.43 7.41 -10.85
C ILE A 112 12.14 7.79 -9.38
N MET A 113 12.78 7.11 -8.42
CA MET A 113 12.59 7.41 -7.00
C MET A 113 13.05 8.82 -6.63
N ILE A 114 14.25 9.24 -7.08
CA ILE A 114 14.77 10.59 -6.81
C ILE A 114 13.81 11.65 -7.34
N GLN A 115 13.30 11.48 -8.56
CA GLN A 115 12.31 12.39 -9.15
C GLN A 115 11.03 12.49 -8.32
N VAL A 116 10.52 11.37 -7.79
CA VAL A 116 9.35 11.38 -6.91
C VAL A 116 9.62 12.12 -5.61
N LEU A 117 10.78 11.89 -4.97
CA LEU A 117 11.16 12.56 -3.73
C LEU A 117 11.32 14.07 -3.92
N ASP A 118 11.96 14.49 -5.01
CA ASP A 118 12.15 15.92 -5.33
C ASP A 118 10.82 16.60 -5.66
N GLY A 119 9.96 15.93 -6.42
CA GLY A 119 8.62 16.45 -6.68
C GLY A 119 7.79 16.58 -5.40
N TRP A 120 7.89 15.64 -4.46
CA TRP A 120 7.24 15.75 -3.14
C TRP A 120 7.78 16.93 -2.33
N LYS A 121 9.09 17.16 -2.28
CA LYS A 121 9.68 18.33 -1.61
C LYS A 121 9.17 19.64 -2.20
N GLN A 122 8.90 19.68 -3.51
CA GLN A 122 8.40 20.87 -4.18
C GLN A 122 6.89 21.08 -3.97
N GLY A 123 6.08 20.02 -4.07
CA GLY A 123 4.61 20.12 -4.12
C GLY A 123 3.90 19.96 -2.78
N PHE A 124 4.61 19.57 -1.73
CA PHE A 124 4.14 19.61 -0.35
C PHE A 124 4.77 20.77 0.42
N GLU A 125 4.00 21.37 1.32
CA GLU A 125 4.52 22.37 2.27
C GLU A 125 5.54 21.72 3.21
N GLY A 126 6.54 22.48 3.69
CA GLY A 126 7.62 21.97 4.56
C GLY A 126 7.12 21.21 5.81
N SER A 127 5.94 21.57 6.30
CA SER A 127 5.21 20.92 7.41
C SER A 127 4.77 19.47 7.14
N VAL A 128 5.01 18.95 5.94
CA VAL A 128 4.58 17.62 5.50
C VAL A 128 5.77 16.71 5.21
N TYR A 129 6.88 17.24 4.69
CA TYR A 129 8.02 16.45 4.25
C TYR A 129 9.35 17.09 4.68
N GLY A 130 10.09 16.41 5.57
CA GLY A 130 11.50 16.72 5.85
C GLY A 130 11.81 17.51 7.13
N GLU A 131 10.81 18.00 7.86
CA GLU A 131 11.03 18.74 9.12
C GLU A 131 10.62 17.94 10.37
N GLU A 132 11.26 18.23 11.51
CA GLU A 132 11.01 17.59 12.82
C GLU A 132 9.53 17.71 13.28
N GLU A 133 8.79 18.68 12.72
CA GLU A 133 7.36 18.92 13.00
C GLU A 133 6.40 18.39 11.92
N SER A 134 6.86 17.48 11.04
CA SER A 134 5.95 16.89 10.04
C SER A 134 4.77 16.20 10.71
N ARG A 135 3.54 16.52 10.27
CA ARG A 135 2.31 15.86 10.76
C ARG A 135 2.30 14.34 10.57
N PHE A 136 3.17 13.82 9.71
CA PHE A 136 3.31 12.39 9.43
C PHE A 136 4.36 11.71 10.29
N MET A 137 5.05 12.46 11.15
CA MET A 137 6.06 11.94 12.06
C MET A 137 5.60 12.12 13.51
N THR A 138 5.82 11.11 14.32
CA THR A 138 5.68 11.14 15.77
C THR A 138 7.09 11.11 16.35
N VAL A 139 7.45 12.14 17.13
CA VAL A 139 8.72 12.18 17.86
C VAL A 139 8.53 11.42 19.18
N ILE A 140 9.40 10.44 19.43
CA ILE A 140 9.31 9.56 20.61
C ILE A 140 10.58 9.78 21.45
N GLU A 141 10.43 10.40 22.63
CA GLU A 141 11.48 10.77 23.61
C GLU A 141 12.63 11.68 23.09
N ASP A 142 12.94 12.74 23.86
CA ASP A 142 14.14 13.60 23.77
C ASP A 142 14.61 14.02 22.35
N GLY A 143 13.72 14.04 21.37
CA GLY A 143 14.00 14.47 20.00
C GLY A 143 14.85 13.51 19.16
N ARG A 144 15.30 12.37 19.68
CA ARG A 144 16.34 11.56 18.99
C ARG A 144 15.81 10.60 17.93
N ARG A 145 14.52 10.27 17.95
CA ARG A 145 13.91 9.31 17.02
C ARG A 145 12.51 9.72 16.61
N SER A 146 12.27 9.79 15.31
CA SER A 146 10.98 10.03 14.70
C SER A 146 10.48 8.77 14.00
N SER A 147 9.22 8.37 14.23
CA SER A 147 8.55 7.27 13.53
C SER A 147 7.33 7.78 12.78
N HIS A 148 6.88 7.10 11.72
CA HIS A 148 5.67 7.51 11.00
C HIS A 148 4.44 7.42 11.89
N THR A 149 3.71 8.53 12.04
CA THR A 149 2.48 8.60 12.84
C THR A 149 1.47 7.55 12.36
N PRO A 150 0.88 6.74 13.25
CA PRO A 150 -0.16 5.80 12.86
C PRO A 150 -1.32 6.53 12.19
N VAL A 151 -1.71 6.07 10.99
CA VAL A 151 -2.75 6.72 10.19
C VAL A 151 -4.15 6.48 10.76
N ALA A 152 -4.36 5.32 11.39
CA ALA A 152 -5.66 4.94 11.93
C ALA A 152 -6.00 5.76 13.19
N ARG A 153 -7.16 6.43 13.17
CA ARG A 153 -7.78 7.04 14.35
C ARG A 153 -9.13 6.37 14.61
N LEU A 154 -9.32 5.90 15.84
CA LEU A 154 -10.58 5.33 16.28
C LEU A 154 -11.48 6.44 16.85
N GLY A 155 -12.78 6.16 17.00
CA GLY A 155 -13.73 7.11 17.58
C GLY A 155 -13.40 7.48 19.04
N ASP A 156 -12.68 6.61 19.74
CA ASP A 156 -12.05 6.89 21.03
C ASP A 156 -10.57 7.21 20.82
N VAL A 157 -10.17 8.41 21.26
CA VAL A 157 -8.80 8.91 21.15
C VAL A 157 -7.84 8.08 22.00
N GLU A 158 -8.27 7.63 23.18
CA GLU A 158 -7.40 6.85 24.06
C GLU A 158 -7.15 5.44 23.53
N ALA A 159 -8.14 4.87 22.83
CA ALA A 159 -8.01 3.59 22.15
C ALA A 159 -7.27 3.69 20.79
N SER A 160 -7.03 4.90 20.28
CA SER A 160 -6.37 5.08 18.99
C SER A 160 -4.90 4.65 19.06
N PRO A 161 -4.39 3.90 18.05
CA PRO A 161 -3.00 3.49 18.01
C PRO A 161 -2.05 4.70 18.06
N ARG A 162 -1.08 4.64 18.98
CA ARG A 162 -0.01 5.65 19.12
C ARG A 162 1.31 4.98 19.42
N TRP A 163 2.41 5.59 19.01
CA TRP A 163 3.73 5.15 19.42
C TRP A 163 4.01 5.65 20.83
N THR A 164 4.19 4.73 21.77
CA THR A 164 4.59 5.03 23.15
C THR A 164 6.08 4.77 23.40
N SER A 165 6.75 4.08 22.47
CA SER A 165 8.17 3.73 22.54
C SER A 165 8.75 3.58 21.14
N PRO A 166 10.08 3.77 20.97
CA PRO A 166 10.73 3.56 19.68
C PRO A 166 10.70 2.07 19.28
N PRO A 167 10.85 1.76 17.97
CA PRO A 167 10.94 0.38 17.52
C PRO A 167 12.03 -0.39 18.27
N ALA A 168 11.66 -1.54 18.84
CA ALA A 168 12.59 -2.45 19.48
C ALA A 168 13.28 -3.31 18.40
N PRO A 169 14.61 -3.54 18.50
CA PRO A 169 15.30 -4.47 17.62
C PRO A 169 14.67 -5.87 17.67
N ASN A 170 14.83 -6.63 16.57
CA ASN A 170 14.43 -8.03 16.56
C ASN A 170 15.12 -8.78 17.74
N CYS A 171 14.35 -9.58 18.48
CA CYS A 171 14.79 -10.31 19.68
C CYS A 171 15.15 -9.44 20.90
N TYR A 172 14.71 -8.17 20.95
CA TYR A 172 14.87 -7.32 22.13
C TYR A 172 14.09 -7.84 23.35
N HIS A 173 12.90 -8.38 23.13
CA HIS A 173 12.08 -8.99 24.19
C HIS A 173 12.35 -10.49 24.32
N SER A 174 12.20 -11.03 25.54
CA SER A 174 12.31 -12.47 25.76
C SER A 174 11.34 -13.23 24.85
N ARG A 175 11.81 -14.37 24.34
CA ARG A 175 11.00 -15.29 23.53
C ARG A 175 10.08 -16.19 24.38
N ASP A 176 10.08 -16.02 25.71
CA ASP A 176 9.25 -16.77 26.66
C ASP A 176 7.76 -16.32 26.61
N ILE A 177 7.19 -16.21 25.41
CA ILE A 177 5.77 -15.91 25.25
C ILE A 177 4.99 -17.18 25.60
N ARG A 178 4.35 -17.19 26.78
CA ARG A 178 3.40 -18.22 27.19
C ARG A 178 1.99 -17.74 26.87
N TRP A 179 1.33 -18.44 25.96
CA TRP A 179 -0.11 -18.34 25.79
C TRP A 179 -0.73 -19.28 26.83
N PHE A 180 -1.32 -18.71 27.88
CA PHE A 180 -2.09 -19.45 28.89
C PHE A 180 -3.52 -19.67 28.41
#